data_AF-A0A0M3JM79-F1
#
_entry.id   AF-A0A0M3JM79-F1
#
_cell.length_a   1.000
_cell.length_b   1.000
_cell.length_c   1.000
_cell.angle_alpha   90.00
_cell.angle_beta   90.00
_cell.angle_gamma   90.00
#
_symmetry.space_group_name_H-M   'P 1'
#
loop_
_entity.id
_entity.type
_entity.pdbx_description
1 polymer ?
#
loop_
_entity_poly.entity_id
_entity_poly.type
_entity_poly.pdbx_seq_one_letter_code
_entity_poly.pdbx_strand_id
1 'polypeptide(L)'
;MHSFVTTTWNESLFIEFRKKYGVPQNIQIWVFVAFQRLPGPLPQDHDWRFLVGDQEVTNHFVVSSAYIVNMTGRFFIGVGSAIPPDQYDNQSDVVKYTNNGSKPMYFLKRLTFDYSIRVLTKGCYYFSSEYSTFSNFDVQ
;
A
#
# COMPACT_ATOMS: atom_id res chain seq x y z
N MET A 1 -2.47 9.13 5.41
CA MET A 1 -3.18 8.40 4.32
C MET A 1 -2.73 9.01 3.02
N HIS A 2 -2.26 8.19 2.08
CA HIS A 2 -1.87 8.63 0.75
C HIS A 2 -2.95 8.20 -0.26
N SER A 3 -3.09 8.93 -1.35
CA SER A 3 -3.93 8.50 -2.46
C SER A 3 -3.29 8.88 -3.79
N PHE A 4 -3.57 8.09 -4.81
CA PHE A 4 -3.17 8.37 -6.19
C PHE A 4 -4.28 7.90 -7.13
N VAL A 5 -4.26 8.37 -8.38
CA VAL A 5 -5.24 8.01 -9.40
C VAL A 5 -4.51 7.38 -10.58
N THR A 6 -5.04 6.30 -11.12
CA THR A 6 -4.65 5.77 -12.43
C THR A 6 -5.84 5.84 -13.39
N THR A 7 -5.57 6.22 -14.63
CA THR A 7 -6.55 6.21 -15.72
C THR A 7 -6.34 5.03 -16.68
N THR A 8 -5.33 4.20 -16.43
CA THR A 8 -4.96 3.11 -17.33
C THR A 8 -5.46 1.78 -16.78
N TRP A 9 -6.04 0.96 -17.66
CA TRP A 9 -6.78 -0.26 -17.29
C TRP A 9 -5.92 -1.50 -17.03
N ASN A 10 -4.63 -1.47 -17.39
CA ASN A 10 -3.70 -2.61 -17.32
C ASN A 10 -2.30 -2.17 -16.86
N GLU A 11 -2.26 -1.49 -15.71
CA GLU A 11 -1.01 -1.13 -15.05
C GLU A 11 -0.72 -2.07 -13.89
N SER A 12 0.54 -2.20 -13.50
CA SER A 12 0.91 -2.75 -12.19
C SER A 12 1.19 -1.60 -11.23
N LEU A 13 0.93 -1.80 -9.94
CA LEU A 13 1.32 -0.85 -8.90
C LEU A 13 2.66 -1.26 -8.32
N PHE A 14 3.62 -0.36 -8.36
CA PHE A 14 4.90 -0.49 -7.68
C PHE A 14 4.96 0.50 -6.53
N ILE A 15 5.03 0.00 -5.31
CA ILE A 15 4.96 0.80 -4.09
C ILE A 15 6.30 0.70 -3.37
N GLU A 16 6.95 1.85 -3.19
CA GLU A 16 8.14 1.99 -2.36
C GLU A 16 7.71 2.52 -1.00
N PHE A 17 8.06 1.79 0.05
CA PHE A 17 7.83 2.20 1.42
C PHE A 17 9.16 2.28 2.17
N ARG A 18 9.42 3.39 2.85
CA ARG A 18 10.57 3.53 3.73
C ARG A 18 10.15 4.17 5.04
N LYS A 19 10.49 3.52 6.15
CA LYS A 19 10.41 4.13 7.48
C LYS A 19 11.56 5.13 7.65
N LYS A 20 11.28 6.27 8.28
CA LYS A 20 12.27 7.33 8.51
C LYS A 20 12.70 7.33 9.98
N TYR A 21 12.09 8.18 10.78
CA TYR A 21 12.45 8.39 12.18
C TYR A 21 11.29 7.97 13.09
N GLY A 22 11.58 7.57 14.32
CA GLY A 22 10.59 7.16 15.31
C GLY A 22 11.02 5.88 16.03
N VAL A 23 10.35 5.57 17.14
CA VAL A 23 10.73 4.48 18.05
C VAL A 23 10.41 3.11 17.43
N PRO A 24 11.39 2.22 17.18
CA PRO A 24 11.13 0.81 16.94
C PRO A 24 11.49 0.02 18.19
N GLN A 25 10.62 -0.87 18.63
CA GLN A 25 11.04 -2.26 18.85
C GLN A 25 9.82 -3.18 18.90
N ASN A 26 9.86 -4.20 18.04
CA ASN A 26 8.89 -5.29 17.91
C ASN A 26 7.45 -4.97 17.47
N ILE A 27 7.23 -3.86 16.75
CA ILE A 27 5.94 -3.58 16.10
C ILE A 27 5.96 -4.04 14.63
N GLN A 28 4.90 -4.73 14.21
CA GLN A 28 4.74 -5.10 12.79
C GLN A 28 4.12 -3.92 12.03
N ILE A 29 4.77 -3.47 10.96
CA ILE A 29 4.24 -2.41 10.10
C ILE A 29 3.57 -3.05 8.89
N TRP A 30 2.33 -2.64 8.61
CA TRP A 30 1.54 -3.11 7.49
C TRP A 30 1.21 -1.96 6.55
N VAL A 31 1.39 -2.18 5.26
CA VAL A 31 0.93 -1.28 4.19
C VAL A 31 -0.35 -1.86 3.61
N PHE A 32 -1.41 -1.05 3.57
CA PHE A 32 -2.71 -1.43 3.04
C PHE A 32 -3.01 -0.65 1.78
N VAL A 33 -3.58 -1.32 0.79
CA VAL A 33 -4.00 -0.70 -0.46
C VAL A 33 -5.47 -1.01 -0.66
N ALA A 34 -6.26 0.01 -0.96
CA ALA A 34 -7.69 -0.12 -1.26
C ALA A 34 -8.06 0.70 -2.49
N PHE A 35 -8.81 0.10 -3.41
CA PHE A 35 -9.40 0.78 -4.55
C PHE A 35 -10.70 1.49 -4.14
N GLN A 36 -10.94 2.69 -4.67
CA GLN A 36 -12.19 3.40 -4.44
C GLN A 36 -13.36 2.64 -5.06
N ARG A 37 -14.15 1.97 -4.22
CA ARG A 37 -15.46 1.41 -4.56
C ARG A 37 -16.57 2.33 -4.02
N LEU A 38 -17.77 2.27 -4.60
CA LEU A 38 -18.97 2.87 -4.02
C LEU A 38 -19.75 1.77 -3.29
N PRO A 39 -20.22 2.00 -2.04
CA PRO A 39 -20.31 3.28 -1.32
C PRO A 39 -19.00 3.80 -0.67
N GLY A 40 -17.92 3.03 -0.69
CA GLY A 40 -16.61 3.35 -0.14
C GLY A 40 -15.88 2.05 0.17
N PRO A 41 -14.55 2.03 0.37
CA PRO A 41 -13.92 0.87 0.99
C PRO A 41 -14.47 0.71 2.40
N LEU A 42 -15.17 -0.38 2.68
CA LEU A 42 -15.55 -0.72 4.06
C LEU A 42 -14.28 -1.02 4.88
N PRO A 43 -14.33 -0.97 6.23
CA PRO A 43 -13.16 -1.25 7.08
C PRO A 43 -12.50 -2.62 6.83
N GLN A 44 -13.25 -3.58 6.29
CA GLN A 44 -12.76 -4.89 5.86
C GLN A 44 -12.30 -4.97 4.38
N ASP A 45 -12.55 -3.94 3.57
CA ASP A 45 -12.34 -3.94 2.11
C ASP A 45 -10.94 -3.44 1.71
N HIS A 46 -9.92 -3.89 2.40
CA HIS A 46 -8.55 -3.65 1.92
C HIS A 46 -8.22 -4.73 0.88
N ASP A 47 -8.01 -4.31 -0.37
CA ASP A 47 -7.75 -5.21 -1.49
C ASP A 47 -6.41 -5.93 -1.35
N TRP A 48 -5.39 -5.20 -0.89
CA TRP A 48 -4.06 -5.77 -0.64
C TRP A 48 -3.48 -5.28 0.67
N ARG A 49 -2.67 -6.14 1.28
CA ARG A 49 -1.89 -5.82 2.48
C ARG A 49 -0.51 -6.42 2.36
N PHE A 50 0.48 -5.67 2.81
CA PHE A 50 1.88 -6.06 2.77
C PHE A 50 2.51 -5.86 4.14
N LEU A 51 3.20 -6.89 4.63
CA LEU A 51 4.01 -6.78 5.82
C LEU A 51 5.36 -6.16 5.43
N VAL A 52 5.75 -5.09 6.12
CA VAL A 52 7.10 -4.52 5.99
C VAL A 52 8.07 -5.48 6.64
N GLY A 53 8.99 -6.03 5.85
CA GLY A 53 9.96 -7.03 6.30
C GLY A 53 11.08 -6.37 7.09
N ASP A 54 11.98 -5.69 6.36
CA ASP A 54 13.10 -4.97 6.96
C ASP A 54 12.74 -3.48 7.09
N GLN A 55 12.63 -2.99 8.32
CA GLN A 55 12.20 -1.62 8.61
C GLN A 55 13.32 -0.58 8.42
N GLU A 56 14.57 -0.99 8.19
CA GLU A 56 15.72 -0.09 8.02
C GLU A 56 15.96 0.30 6.56
N VAL A 57 15.37 -0.44 5.62
CA VAL A 57 15.56 -0.26 4.18
C VAL A 57 14.26 0.13 3.45
N THR A 58 14.40 0.49 2.16
CA THR A 58 13.23 0.72 1.30
C THR A 58 12.65 -0.63 0.89
N ASN A 59 11.40 -0.87 1.25
CA ASN A 59 10.63 -2.04 0.88
C ASN A 59 9.89 -1.77 -0.43
N HIS A 60 9.81 -2.80 -1.27
CA HIS A 60 9.17 -2.73 -2.57
C HIS A 60 8.02 -3.73 -2.61
N PHE A 61 6.83 -3.24 -2.92
CA PHE A 61 5.63 -4.05 -3.05
C PHE A 61 5.06 -3.92 -4.44
N VAL A 62 4.58 -5.03 -4.99
CA VAL A 62 4.04 -5.08 -6.35
C VAL A 62 2.62 -5.63 -6.31
N VAL A 63 1.67 -4.88 -6.86
CA VAL A 63 0.37 -5.40 -7.24
C VAL A 63 0.39 -5.61 -8.76
N SER A 64 0.34 -6.86 -9.18
CA SER A 64 0.33 -7.22 -10.60
C SER A 64 -0.91 -6.67 -11.30
N SER A 65 -0.76 -6.30 -12.57
CA SER A 65 -1.87 -5.82 -13.41
C SER A 65 -3.01 -6.82 -13.50
N ALA A 66 -2.72 -8.12 -13.39
CA ALA A 66 -3.72 -9.18 -13.35
C ALA A 66 -4.74 -9.03 -12.21
N TYR A 67 -4.38 -8.36 -11.11
CA TYR A 67 -5.27 -8.13 -9.97
C TYR A 67 -6.00 -6.79 -10.02
N ILE A 68 -5.56 -5.86 -10.86
CA ILE A 68 -6.15 -4.52 -10.98
C ILE A 68 -6.81 -4.28 -12.35
N VAL A 69 -7.07 -5.35 -13.11
CA VAL A 69 -7.81 -5.28 -14.38
C VAL A 69 -9.12 -4.54 -14.16
N ASN A 70 -9.38 -3.54 -15.00
CA ASN A 70 -10.56 -2.67 -14.93
C ASN A 70 -10.67 -1.80 -13.66
N MET A 71 -9.59 -1.62 -12.90
CA MET A 71 -9.54 -0.68 -11.77
C MET A 71 -8.89 0.64 -12.18
N THR A 72 -9.59 1.42 -13.00
CA THR A 72 -9.22 2.82 -13.31
C THR A 72 -9.87 3.75 -12.30
N GLY A 73 -9.10 4.48 -11.52
CA GLY A 73 -9.63 5.38 -10.52
C GLY A 73 -8.67 5.64 -9.38
N ARG A 74 -9.23 6.02 -8.22
CA ARG A 74 -8.44 6.38 -7.04
C ARG A 74 -8.11 5.15 -6.21
N PHE A 75 -6.85 5.07 -5.81
CA PHE A 75 -6.35 4.13 -4.83
C PHE A 75 -5.97 4.88 -3.56
N PHE A 76 -6.20 4.24 -2.42
CA PHE A 76 -5.80 4.72 -1.10
C PHE A 76 -4.72 3.79 -0.55
N ILE A 77 -3.68 4.40 0.05
CA ILE A 77 -2.65 3.68 0.77
C ILE A 77 -2.67 4.10 2.23
N GLY A 78 -2.90 3.11 3.09
CA GLY A 78 -2.84 3.20 4.54
C GLY A 78 -1.56 2.55 5.07
N VAL A 79 -1.06 3.05 6.19
CA VAL A 79 0.04 2.43 6.94
C VAL A 79 -0.45 2.21 8.36
N GLY A 80 -0.29 1.00 8.85
CA GLY A 80 -0.68 0.61 10.21
C GLY A 80 0.49 0.03 10.98
N SER A 81 0.56 0.34 12.26
CA SER A 81 1.45 -0.32 13.22
C SER A 81 0.63 -1.29 14.06
N ALA A 82 0.84 -2.59 13.88
CA ALA A 82 0.15 -3.63 14.63
C ALA A 82 0.74 -3.76 16.04
N ILE A 83 -0.15 -3.92 17.01
CA ILE A 83 0.20 -4.15 18.41
C ILE A 83 0.33 -5.67 18.61
N PRO A 84 1.44 -6.15 19.19
CA PRO A 84 1.58 -7.56 19.55
C PRO A 84 0.42 -8.01 20.47
N PRO A 85 -0.15 -9.21 20.29
CA PRO A 85 -1.30 -9.67 21.08
C PRO A 85 -1.05 -9.69 22.60
N ASP A 86 0.19 -9.91 23.00
CA ASP A 86 0.69 -9.91 24.38
C ASP A 86 0.78 -8.50 24.99
N GLN A 87 0.79 -7.45 24.16
CA GLN A 87 0.87 -6.05 24.57
C GLN A 87 -0.45 -5.31 24.39
N TYR A 88 -1.51 -6.01 23.94
CA TYR A 88 -2.82 -5.42 23.78
C TYR A 88 -3.53 -5.26 25.12
N ASP A 89 -3.43 -4.06 25.69
CA ASP A 89 -4.10 -3.73 26.97
C ASP A 89 -5.36 -2.91 26.74
N ASN A 90 -6.37 -3.51 26.08
CA ASN A 90 -7.73 -2.98 25.88
C ASN A 90 -7.84 -1.45 25.66
N GLN A 91 -6.90 -0.90 24.88
CA GLN A 91 -6.69 0.55 24.79
C GLN A 91 -7.77 1.22 23.93
N SER A 92 -8.19 2.42 24.30
CA SER A 92 -9.16 3.23 23.53
C SER A 92 -8.59 3.75 22.19
N ASP A 93 -7.27 3.70 22.02
CA ASP A 93 -6.54 4.26 20.88
C ASP A 93 -6.14 3.24 19.80
N VAL A 94 -6.91 2.16 19.68
CA VAL A 94 -6.69 1.13 18.66
C VAL A 94 -7.81 1.06 17.61
N VAL A 95 -7.46 0.55 16.44
CA VAL A 95 -8.38 0.15 15.38
C VAL A 95 -8.32 -1.36 15.26
N LYS A 96 -9.48 -2.02 15.38
CA LYS A 96 -9.61 -3.45 15.13
C LYS A 96 -9.76 -3.68 13.63
N TYR A 97 -8.89 -4.52 13.08
CA TYR A 97 -8.96 -5.00 11.72
C TYR A 97 -9.25 -6.50 11.72
N THR A 98 -10.27 -6.91 10.99
CA THR A 98 -10.66 -8.32 10.86
C THR A 98 -10.69 -8.68 9.39
N ASN A 99 -9.99 -9.74 9.01
CA ASN A 99 -10.00 -10.25 7.64
C ASN A 99 -10.69 -11.62 7.63
N ASN A 100 -11.83 -11.74 6.94
CA ASN A 100 -12.62 -12.95 6.66
C ASN A 100 -12.18 -14.22 7.42
N GLY A 101 -12.58 -14.33 8.70
CA GLY A 101 -12.38 -15.53 9.52
C GLY A 101 -11.03 -15.65 10.25
N SER A 102 -10.07 -14.75 9.99
CA SER A 102 -8.80 -14.68 10.71
C SER A 102 -8.97 -14.06 12.09
N LYS A 103 -8.03 -14.36 13.00
CA LYS A 103 -7.92 -13.65 14.29
C LYS A 103 -7.79 -12.15 14.04
N PRO A 104 -8.49 -11.30 14.83
CA PRO A 104 -8.42 -9.86 14.66
C PRO A 104 -6.99 -9.36 14.94
N MET A 105 -6.58 -8.37 14.15
CA MET A 105 -5.36 -7.60 14.37
C MET A 105 -5.72 -6.22 14.91
N TYR A 106 -4.91 -5.68 15.81
CA TYR A 106 -5.12 -4.38 16.40
C TYR A 106 -4.02 -3.42 15.97
N PHE A 107 -4.41 -2.25 15.48
CA PHE A 107 -3.52 -1.23 14.97
C PHE A 107 -3.62 0.04 15.80
N LEU A 108 -2.49 0.72 16.05
CA LEU A 108 -2.52 2.04 16.68
C LEU A 108 -3.22 3.06 15.77
N LYS A 109 -4.11 3.90 16.33
CA LYS A 109 -4.76 5.00 15.58
C LYS A 109 -3.76 6.06 15.09
N ARG A 110 -2.61 6.17 15.77
CA ARG A 110 -1.53 7.11 15.46
C ARG A 110 -0.21 6.37 15.35
N LEU A 111 0.53 6.66 14.29
CA LEU A 111 1.86 6.09 14.11
C LEU A 111 2.86 6.85 14.97
N THR A 112 3.76 6.11 15.61
CA THR A 112 4.86 6.64 16.43
C THR A 112 6.14 6.87 15.61
N PHE A 113 6.04 6.79 14.28
CA PHE A 113 7.13 6.95 13.34
C PHE A 113 6.67 7.66 12.07
N ASP A 114 7.64 8.32 11.44
CA ASP A 114 7.51 8.92 10.12
C ASP A 114 7.88 7.93 9.03
N TYR A 115 7.31 8.13 7.85
CA TYR A 115 7.56 7.30 6.68
C TYR A 115 7.49 8.09 5.39
N SER A 116 8.01 7.51 4.31
CA SER A 116 7.78 7.96 2.95
C SER A 116 7.20 6.83 2.12
N ILE A 117 6.24 7.19 1.27
CA ILE A 117 5.67 6.31 0.26
C ILE A 117 5.82 6.96 -1.10
N ARG A 118 6.25 6.18 -2.08
CA ARG A 118 6.18 6.52 -3.49
C ARG A 118 5.42 5.41 -4.21
N VAL A 119 4.54 5.80 -5.12
CA VAL A 119 3.80 4.87 -5.97
C VAL A 119 4.13 5.17 -7.41
N LEU A 120 4.50 4.14 -8.15
CA LEU A 120 4.70 4.18 -9.59
C LEU A 120 3.70 3.22 -10.22
N THR A 121 2.93 3.72 -11.18
CA THR A 121 2.13 2.85 -12.02
C THR A 121 2.95 2.48 -13.25
N LYS A 122 2.99 1.20 -13.58
CA LYS A 122 3.75 0.69 -14.74
C LYS A 122 2.81 -0.03 -15.68
N GLY A 123 2.57 0.55 -16.86
CA GLY A 123 1.83 -0.09 -17.93
C GLY A 123 2.66 -1.18 -18.62
N CYS A 124 2.03 -2.32 -18.93
CA CYS A 124 2.54 -3.17 -20.00
C CYS A 124 2.18 -2.52 -21.33
N TYR A 125 3.09 -1.71 -21.88
CA TYR A 125 2.95 -1.20 -23.24
C TYR A 125 3.19 -2.36 -24.21
N TYR A 126 2.13 -2.86 -24.85
CA TYR A 126 2.27 -3.73 -26.01
C TYR A 126 2.61 -2.84 -27.21
N PHE A 127 3.87 -2.85 -27.63
CA PHE A 127 4.27 -2.20 -28.88
C PHE A 127 3.85 -3.09 -30.03
N SER A 128 2.88 -2.65 -30.84
CA SER A 128 2.48 -3.40 -32.04
C SER A 128 3.47 -3.25 -33.20
N SER A 129 4.56 -2.49 -33.04
CA SER A 129 5.60 -2.30 -34.05
C SER A 129 6.97 -2.00 -33.43
N GLU A 130 8.03 -2.48 -34.09
CA GLU A 130 9.44 -2.34 -33.67
C GLU A 130 9.96 -0.88 -33.64
N TYR A 131 9.15 0.10 -34.05
CA TYR A 131 9.54 1.52 -34.13
C TYR A 131 9.14 2.37 -32.92
N SER A 132 8.43 1.80 -31.95
CA SER A 132 7.92 2.54 -30.80
C SER A 132 8.77 2.27 -29.55
N THR A 133 10.02 2.71 -29.52
CA THR A 133 10.83 2.67 -28.30
C THR A 133 10.66 3.95 -27.48
N PHE A 134 10.60 3.85 -26.15
CA PHE A 134 10.69 5.03 -25.28
C PHE A 134 12.07 5.70 -25.44
N SER A 135 12.13 6.82 -26.15
CA SER A 135 13.28 7.72 -26.14
C SER A 135 13.07 8.79 -25.06
N ASN A 136 13.91 8.78 -24.03
CA ASN A 136 14.11 9.97 -23.20
C ASN A 136 14.83 10.99 -24.07
N PHE A 137 14.10 11.95 -24.64
CA PHE A 137 14.73 13.15 -25.13
C PHE A 137 14.99 14.04 -23.91
N ASP A 138 16.24 14.02 -23.43
CA ASP A 138 16.74 15.11 -22.60
C ASP A 138 16.71 16.37 -23.47
N VAL A 139 15.80 17.29 -23.13
CA VAL A 139 15.80 18.63 -23.71
C VAL A 139 16.97 19.39 -23.07
N GLN A 140 18.06 19.56 -23.83
CA GLN A 140 19.09 20.56 -23.55
C GLN A 140 18.61 21.95 -23.91
#